data_AF-A0A0C9R2S0-F1
#
_entry.id   AF-A0A0C9R2S0-F1
#
_cell.length_a   1.000
_cell.length_b   1.000
_cell.length_c   1.000
_cell.angle_alpha   90.00
_cell.angle_beta   90.00
_cell.angle_gamma   90.00
#
_symmetry.space_group_name_H-M   'P 1'
#
loop_
_entity.id
_entity.type
_entity.pdbx_description
1 polymer ?
#
loop_
_entity_poly.entity_id
_entity_poly.type
_entity_poly.pdbx_seq_one_letter_code
_entity_poly.pdbx_strand_id
1 'polypeptide(L)'
;MASVKDTATFFTEGTTSQFEHVLKLYPQALRLQADRKKKKPEELVKLDDWYQNELPKTIKSRGKDAHLIHEELVQTMKWKQTRGKFYPQLNYLVKVNTPRAVMAETKKAF
;
A
#
# COMPACT_ATOMS: atom_id res chain seq x y z
N MET A 1 -15.01 -31.21 -1.61
CA MET A 1 -13.77 -30.54 -1.20
C MET A 1 -13.19 -29.86 -2.42
N ALA A 2 -13.00 -28.55 -2.40
CA ALA A 2 -12.36 -27.86 -3.53
C ALA A 2 -10.94 -28.41 -3.67
N SER A 3 -10.69 -29.13 -4.77
CA SER A 3 -9.34 -29.53 -5.15
C SER A 3 -8.47 -28.29 -5.11
N VAL A 4 -7.36 -28.33 -4.37
CA VAL A 4 -6.38 -27.24 -4.30
C VAL A 4 -5.74 -27.14 -5.68
N LYS A 5 -6.44 -26.49 -6.62
CA LYS A 5 -5.84 -26.01 -7.85
C LYS A 5 -4.75 -25.04 -7.42
N ASP A 6 -3.55 -25.22 -7.93
CA ASP A 6 -2.43 -24.35 -7.62
C ASP A 6 -2.79 -22.90 -7.98
N THR A 7 -2.16 -21.93 -7.31
CA THR A 7 -2.37 -20.49 -7.54
C THR A 7 -2.24 -20.10 -9.01
N ALA A 8 -1.33 -20.70 -9.78
CA ALA A 8 -1.16 -20.41 -11.20
C ALA A 8 -2.41 -20.78 -12.01
N THR A 9 -3.03 -21.93 -11.72
CA THR A 9 -4.29 -22.34 -12.36
C THR A 9 -5.43 -21.35 -12.06
N PHE A 10 -5.49 -20.81 -10.84
CA PHE A 10 -6.46 -19.77 -10.48
C PHE A 10 -6.24 -18.47 -11.28
N PHE A 11 -4.99 -18.06 -11.51
CA PHE A 11 -4.71 -16.86 -12.29
C PHE A 11 -5.03 -17.01 -13.78
N THR A 12 -4.98 -18.23 -14.33
CA THR A 12 -5.28 -18.49 -15.74
C THR A 12 -6.75 -18.79 -16.02
N GLU A 13 -7.44 -19.47 -15.09
CA GLU A 13 -8.82 -19.94 -15.28
C GLU A 13 -9.84 -19.19 -14.41
N GLY A 14 -9.39 -18.25 -13.58
CA GLY A 14 -10.23 -17.51 -12.64
C GLY A 14 -11.27 -16.66 -13.35
N THR A 15 -12.51 -16.74 -12.88
CA THR A 15 -13.61 -15.86 -13.33
C THR A 15 -13.58 -14.52 -12.59
N THR A 16 -14.18 -13.48 -13.17
CA THR A 16 -14.27 -12.14 -12.54
C THR A 16 -14.84 -12.21 -11.12
N SER A 17 -15.92 -12.98 -10.91
CA SER A 17 -16.55 -13.15 -9.59
C SER A 17 -15.63 -13.80 -8.56
N GLN A 18 -14.75 -14.70 -8.99
CA GLN A 18 -13.75 -15.32 -8.11
C GLN A 18 -12.65 -14.33 -7.73
N PHE A 19 -12.17 -13.51 -8.67
CA PHE A 19 -11.22 -12.43 -8.38
C PHE A 19 -11.81 -11.39 -7.41
N GLU A 20 -13.07 -10.99 -7.63
CA GLU A 20 -13.78 -10.09 -6.71
C GLU A 20 -13.91 -10.69 -5.31
N HIS A 21 -14.21 -11.99 -5.21
CA HIS A 21 -14.28 -12.68 -3.93
C HIS A 21 -12.93 -12.66 -3.21
N VAL A 22 -11.84 -13.01 -3.91
CA VAL A 22 -10.49 -12.99 -3.32
C VAL A 22 -10.09 -11.57 -2.89
N LEU A 23 -10.44 -10.55 -3.69
CA LEU A 23 -10.19 -9.15 -3.33
C LEU A 23 -10.92 -8.76 -2.04
N LYS A 24 -12.16 -9.22 -1.83
CA LYS A 24 -12.92 -8.98 -0.58
C LYS A 24 -12.26 -9.61 0.65
N LEU A 25 -11.44 -10.65 0.49
CA LEU A 25 -10.69 -11.28 1.57
C LEU A 25 -9.41 -10.52 1.95
N TYR A 26 -9.04 -9.47 1.21
CA TYR A 26 -7.82 -8.69 1.45
C TYR A 26 -7.66 -8.21 2.91
N PRO A 27 -8.68 -7.63 3.57
CA PRO A 27 -8.53 -7.19 4.97
C PRO A 27 -8.21 -8.33 5.93
N GLN A 28 -8.75 -9.53 5.67
CA GLN A 28 -8.47 -10.72 6.48
C GLN A 28 -7.03 -11.20 6.28
N ALA A 29 -6.57 -11.24 5.01
CA ALA A 29 -5.20 -11.60 4.67
C ALA A 29 -4.19 -10.60 5.28
N LEU A 30 -4.49 -9.31 5.23
CA LEU A 30 -3.68 -8.27 5.86
C LEU A 30 -3.59 -8.46 7.37
N ARG A 31 -4.71 -8.75 8.05
CA ARG A 31 -4.73 -8.97 9.49
C ARG A 31 -3.89 -10.19 9.88
N LEU A 32 -4.04 -11.30 9.17
CA LEU A 32 -3.19 -12.48 9.36
C LEU A 32 -1.70 -12.17 9.16
N GLN A 33 -1.36 -11.37 8.13
CA GLN A 33 0.02 -10.93 7.90
C GLN A 33 0.52 -10.01 9.02
N ALA A 34 -0.33 -9.12 9.53
CA ALA A 34 -0.03 -8.21 10.62
C ALA A 34 0.23 -8.97 11.92
N ASP A 35 -0.62 -9.95 12.25
CA ASP A 35 -0.50 -10.78 13.45
C ASP A 35 0.76 -11.66 13.42
N ARG A 36 1.19 -12.11 12.24
CA ARG A 36 2.48 -12.79 12.07
C ARG A 36 3.68 -11.89 12.35
N LYS A 37 3.54 -10.57 12.19
CA LYS A 37 4.59 -9.62 12.53
C LYS A 37 4.49 -9.25 14.01
N LYS A 38 5.53 -9.60 14.79
CA LYS A 38 5.62 -9.33 16.25
C LYS A 38 5.48 -7.86 16.67
N LYS A 39 5.41 -6.89 15.75
CA LYS A 39 5.40 -5.46 16.04
C LYS A 39 4.13 -4.80 15.48
N LYS A 40 3.25 -4.38 16.40
CA LYS A 40 2.13 -3.45 16.20
C LYS A 40 1.23 -3.79 14.99
N PRO A 41 0.46 -4.90 15.06
CA PRO A 41 -0.44 -5.30 13.98
C PRO A 41 -1.46 -4.20 13.61
N GLU A 42 -1.98 -3.46 14.60
CA GLU A 42 -2.92 -2.36 14.35
C GLU A 42 -2.32 -1.20 13.56
N GLU A 43 -1.02 -0.94 13.71
CA GLU A 43 -0.34 0.14 12.99
C GLU A 43 -0.26 -0.20 11.49
N LEU A 44 -0.03 -1.46 11.13
CA LEU A 44 -0.05 -1.90 9.74
C LEU A 44 -1.44 -1.76 9.14
N VAL A 45 -2.48 -2.19 9.85
CA VAL A 45 -3.87 -2.10 9.37
C VAL A 45 -4.27 -0.64 9.11
N LYS A 46 -3.97 0.27 10.05
CA LYS A 46 -4.26 1.71 9.88
C LYS A 46 -3.48 2.32 8.72
N LEU A 47 -2.18 2.00 8.59
CA LEU A 47 -1.36 2.50 7.49
C LEU A 47 -1.85 2.00 6.13
N ASP A 48 -2.32 0.77 6.05
CA ASP A 48 -2.80 0.18 4.80
C ASP A 48 -4.16 0.73 4.38
N ASP A 49 -5.07 0.94 5.33
CA ASP A 49 -6.34 1.63 5.08
C ASP A 49 -6.11 3.05 4.54
N TRP A 50 -5.22 3.81 5.19
CA TRP A 50 -4.80 5.12 4.69
C TRP A 50 -4.24 5.03 3.26
N TYR A 51 -3.34 4.08 2.97
CA TYR A 51 -2.70 3.95 1.66
C TYR A 51 -3.69 3.57 0.55
N GLN A 52 -4.67 2.69 0.82
CA GLN A 52 -5.63 2.23 -0.19
C GLN A 52 -6.85 3.13 -0.34
N ASN A 53 -7.36 3.70 0.76
CA ASN A 53 -8.65 4.37 0.79
C ASN A 53 -8.55 5.89 0.92
N GLU A 54 -7.57 6.41 1.65
CA GLU A 54 -7.45 7.86 1.90
C GLU A 54 -6.52 8.54 0.91
N LEU A 55 -5.29 8.04 0.76
CA LEU A 55 -4.25 8.63 -0.08
C LEU A 55 -4.71 8.83 -1.54
N PRO A 56 -5.33 7.84 -2.22
CA PRO A 56 -5.77 8.03 -3.60
C PRO A 56 -6.89 9.08 -3.73
N LYS A 57 -7.78 9.17 -2.73
CA LYS A 57 -8.85 10.19 -2.71
C LYS A 57 -8.26 11.58 -2.52
N THR A 58 -7.27 11.72 -1.63
CA THR A 58 -6.56 12.98 -1.36
C THR A 58 -5.75 13.44 -2.57
N ILE A 59 -5.07 12.53 -3.29
CA ILE A 59 -4.36 12.90 -4.52
C ILE A 59 -5.36 13.31 -5.60
N LYS A 60 -6.46 12.56 -5.77
CA LYS A 60 -7.49 12.86 -6.76
C LYS A 60 -8.20 14.19 -6.49
N SER A 61 -8.41 14.57 -5.23
CA SER A 61 -9.03 15.86 -4.88
C SER A 61 -8.17 17.07 -5.25
N ARG A 62 -6.86 16.89 -5.50
CA ARG A 62 -5.95 17.95 -5.98
C ARG A 62 -6.10 18.25 -7.47
N GLY A 63 -6.85 17.44 -8.22
CA GLY A 63 -7.18 17.71 -9.62
C GLY A 63 -5.94 17.81 -10.52
N LYS A 64 -5.78 18.96 -11.18
CA LYS A 64 -4.67 19.23 -12.13
C LYS A 64 -3.29 19.35 -11.47
N ASP A 65 -3.25 19.53 -10.15
CA ASP A 65 -2.03 19.53 -9.36
C ASP A 65 -1.93 18.25 -8.52
N ALA A 66 -2.24 17.09 -9.11
CA ALA A 66 -2.00 15.80 -8.45
C ALA A 66 -0.49 15.59 -8.20
N HIS A 67 -0.11 15.51 -6.93
CA HIS A 67 1.25 15.25 -6.48
C HIS A 67 1.19 14.64 -5.08
N LEU A 68 2.31 14.11 -4.58
CA LEU A 68 2.46 13.79 -3.16
C LEU A 68 3.12 14.95 -2.44
N ILE A 69 2.71 15.22 -1.20
CA ILE A 69 3.47 16.09 -0.31
C ILE A 69 4.55 15.29 0.44
N HIS A 70 5.53 15.99 1.00
CA HIS A 70 6.62 15.36 1.74
C HIS A 70 6.12 14.42 2.86
N GLU A 71 5.11 14.84 3.62
CA GLU A 71 4.56 14.04 4.72
C GLU A 71 3.90 12.74 4.22
N GLU A 72 3.16 12.79 3.11
CA GLU A 72 2.57 11.62 2.49
C GLU A 72 3.63 10.67 1.93
N LEU A 73 4.73 11.20 1.39
CA LEU A 73 5.84 10.37 0.93
C LEU A 73 6.51 9.65 2.12
N VAL A 74 6.73 10.36 3.24
CA VAL A 74 7.26 9.77 4.49
C VAL A 74 6.32 8.69 5.01
N GLN A 75 5.01 8.95 5.05
CA GLN A 75 4.01 7.99 5.51
C GLN A 75 3.89 6.78 4.57
N THR A 76 4.00 6.98 3.25
CA THR A 76 4.05 5.91 2.25
C THR A 76 5.27 5.02 2.46
N MET A 77 6.44 5.61 2.76
CA MET A 77 7.65 4.85 3.07
C MET A 77 7.49 4.04 4.36
N LYS A 78 6.85 4.62 5.38
CA LYS A 78 6.51 3.93 6.62
C LYS A 78 5.58 2.73 6.35
N TRP A 79 4.52 2.91 5.56
CA TRP A 79 3.65 1.82 5.14
C TRP A 79 4.42 0.72 4.39
N LYS A 80 5.22 1.07 3.39
CA LYS A 80 6.01 0.12 2.58
C LYS A 80 6.91 -0.75 3.45
N GLN A 81 7.62 -0.15 4.41
CA GLN A 81 8.51 -0.88 5.30
C GLN A 81 7.77 -1.71 6.35
N THR A 82 6.66 -1.21 6.89
CA THR A 82 5.83 -1.93 7.86
C THR A 82 5.13 -3.12 7.21
N ARG A 83 4.67 -3.00 5.96
CA ARG A 83 4.05 -4.08 5.18
C ARG A 83 5.09 -5.08 4.65
N GLY A 84 6.20 -4.59 4.12
CA GLY A 84 7.25 -5.38 3.48
C GLY A 84 8.44 -5.69 4.39
N LYS A 85 9.63 -5.67 3.78
CA LYS A 85 10.92 -5.82 4.47
C LYS A 85 11.38 -4.45 4.98
N PHE A 86 11.85 -4.42 6.22
CA PHE A 86 12.32 -3.20 6.87
C PHE A 86 13.73 -2.83 6.42
N TYR A 87 13.93 -1.57 6.02
CA TYR A 87 15.20 -1.03 5.52
C TYR A 87 15.41 0.38 6.10
N PRO A 88 16.12 0.53 7.24
CA PRO A 88 16.15 1.78 8.00
C PRO A 88 16.68 2.98 7.21
N GLN A 89 17.62 2.75 6.30
CA GLN A 89 18.21 3.78 5.44
C GLN A 89 17.16 4.48 4.56
N LEU A 90 16.10 3.78 4.13
CA LEU A 90 15.05 4.37 3.30
C LEU A 90 14.24 5.43 4.06
N ASN A 91 14.08 5.29 5.38
CA ASN A 91 13.42 6.32 6.19
C ASN A 91 14.23 7.61 6.24
N TYR A 92 15.56 7.49 6.30
CA TYR A 92 16.44 8.65 6.28
C TYR A 92 16.41 9.34 4.91
N LEU A 93 16.56 8.57 3.83
CA LEU A 93 16.57 9.08 2.46
C LEU A 93 15.29 9.85 2.10
N VAL A 94 14.13 9.40 2.58
CA VAL A 94 12.88 10.12 2.29
C VAL A 94 12.82 11.45 3.04
N LYS A 95 13.28 11.49 4.29
CA LYS A 95 13.23 12.68 5.16
C LYS A 95 14.17 13.80 4.75
N VAL A 96 15.26 13.50 4.03
CA VAL A 96 16.20 14.53 3.54
C VAL A 96 15.71 15.21 2.27
N ASN A 97 14.64 14.73 1.63
CA ASN A 97 14.10 15.37 0.45
C ASN A 97 13.36 16.66 0.83
N THR A 98 13.60 17.72 0.06
CA THR A 98 12.85 18.96 0.24
C THR A 98 11.40 18.79 -0.25
N PRO A 99 10.41 19.46 0.37
CA PRO A 99 9.02 19.43 -0.12
C PRO A 99 8.89 19.81 -1.60
N ARG A 100 9.71 20.76 -2.07
CA ARG A 100 9.77 21.17 -3.47
C ARG A 100 10.21 20.05 -4.39
N ALA A 101 11.26 19.30 -4.01
CA ALA A 101 11.74 18.18 -4.80
C ALA A 101 10.71 17.04 -4.87
N VAL A 102 10.05 16.74 -3.75
CA VAL A 102 8.98 15.72 -3.70
C VAL A 102 7.83 16.09 -4.62
N MET A 103 7.34 17.33 -4.55
CA MET A 103 6.26 17.81 -5.42
C MET A 103 6.67 17.77 -6.89
N ALA A 104 7.85 18.29 -7.24
CA ALA A 104 8.32 18.36 -8.63
C ALA A 104 8.48 16.98 -9.28
N GLU A 105 8.94 15.98 -8.52
CA GLU A 105 9.12 14.63 -9.04
C GLU A 105 7.80 13.86 -9.11
N THR A 106 6.98 13.96 -8.07
CA THR A 106 5.72 13.19 -7.99
C THR A 106 4.65 13.73 -8.93
N LYS A 107 4.68 15.02 -9.27
CA LYS A 107 3.80 15.61 -10.28
C LYS A 107 3.99 15.01 -11.69
N LYS A 108 5.13 14.37 -11.98
CA LYS A 108 5.34 13.67 -13.26
C LYS A 108 4.64 12.32 -13.32
N ALA A 109 4.24 11.77 -12.17
CA ALA A 109 3.66 10.43 -12.05
C ALA A 109 2.12 10.42 -12.04
N PHE A 110 1.49 11.60 -11.92
CA PHE A 110 0.04 11.78 -11.89
C PHE A 110 -0.39 12.74 -13.01
#